data_AF-A0A0S8B178-F1
#
_entry.id   AF-A0A0S8B178-F1
#
_cell.length_a   1.000
_cell.length_b   1.000
_cell.length_c   1.000
_cell.angle_alpha   90.00
_cell.angle_beta   90.00
_cell.angle_gamma   90.00
#
_symmetry.space_group_name_H-M   'P 1'
#
loop_
_entity.id
_entity.type
_entity.pdbx_description
1 polymer ?
#
loop_
_entity_poly.entity_id
_entity_poly.type
_entity_poly.pdbx_seq_one_letter_code
_entity_poly.pdbx_strand_id
1 'polypeptide(L)'
;MRTACLITALALMGAGSLGAQMHRQQGQGPGMGHGAGMGGMMMGPLATFRPFEPTALLEQADRLGLDEEQVARLTALRDSTERHVEAAHAPAQAAMQGMRRELEAETPDTATIHQLLSAHMIAMGNMQWARLEAALTAREVLTDDQRTTVEDTSSDTPGGMQHRHRGGRER
;
A
#
# COMPACT_ATOMS: atom_id res chain seq x y z
N MET A 1 -10.77 -35.98 -49.52
CA MET A 1 -11.16 -37.13 -48.67
C MET A 1 -11.32 -36.58 -47.26
N ARG A 2 -12.50 -36.09 -46.86
CA ARG A 2 -13.63 -36.81 -46.23
C ARG A 2 -13.24 -37.61 -44.97
N THR A 3 -13.88 -37.19 -43.87
CA THR A 3 -14.42 -37.96 -42.71
C THR A 3 -13.62 -37.99 -41.40
N ALA A 4 -14.30 -37.46 -40.38
CA ALA A 4 -14.01 -37.49 -38.95
C ALA A 4 -14.13 -38.89 -38.33
N CYS A 5 -13.57 -39.07 -37.14
CA CYS A 5 -14.08 -40.03 -36.17
C CYS A 5 -13.96 -39.46 -34.75
N LEU A 6 -15.12 -39.16 -34.16
CA LEU A 6 -15.34 -38.92 -32.74
C LEU A 6 -15.13 -40.23 -31.97
N ILE A 7 -14.49 -40.15 -30.80
CA ILE A 7 -14.72 -41.14 -29.73
C ILE A 7 -15.04 -40.36 -28.46
N THR A 8 -16.31 -40.45 -28.06
CA THR A 8 -16.82 -40.06 -26.75
C THR A 8 -16.93 -41.32 -25.90
N ALA A 9 -16.43 -41.30 -24.67
CA ALA A 9 -16.92 -42.19 -23.63
C ALA A 9 -16.92 -41.46 -22.27
N LEU A 10 -18.15 -41.32 -21.77
CA LEU A 10 -18.57 -40.69 -20.53
C LEU A 10 -18.55 -41.77 -19.43
N ALA A 11 -17.95 -41.50 -18.27
CA ALA A 11 -18.14 -42.31 -17.06
C ALA A 11 -18.57 -41.41 -15.89
N LEU A 12 -19.84 -41.54 -15.54
CA LEU A 12 -20.48 -40.94 -14.38
C LEU A 12 -20.44 -41.91 -13.19
N MET A 13 -20.43 -41.32 -11.99
CA MET A 13 -20.89 -41.82 -10.69
C MET A 13 -19.82 -42.18 -9.66
N GLY A 14 -19.92 -41.45 -8.54
CA GLY A 14 -19.23 -41.71 -7.28
C GLY A 14 -19.62 -40.67 -6.22
N ALA A 15 -20.91 -40.61 -5.86
CA ALA A 15 -21.37 -39.86 -4.70
C ALA A 15 -21.00 -40.65 -3.43
N GLY A 16 -20.17 -40.04 -2.58
CA GLY A 16 -19.82 -40.57 -1.26
C GLY A 16 -19.57 -39.41 -0.30
N SER A 17 -20.61 -38.98 0.41
CA SER A 17 -20.50 -38.08 1.55
C SER A 17 -19.92 -38.84 2.74
N LEU A 18 -18.64 -38.64 3.04
CA LEU A 18 -18.06 -38.99 4.34
C LEU A 18 -18.23 -37.80 5.28
N GLY A 19 -19.10 -37.99 6.26
CA GLY A 19 -19.39 -37.04 7.31
C GLY A 19 -18.20 -36.79 8.23
N ALA A 20 -18.19 -35.56 8.72
CA ALA A 20 -18.02 -35.18 10.12
C ALA A 20 -16.83 -35.76 10.93
N GLN A 21 -16.01 -34.81 11.38
CA GLN A 21 -15.56 -34.68 12.77
C GLN A 21 -14.13 -35.17 13.09
N MET A 22 -13.16 -34.27 12.86
CA MET A 22 -12.14 -34.03 13.89
C MET A 22 -12.14 -32.57 14.27
N HIS A 23 -12.76 -32.31 15.42
CA HIS A 23 -12.66 -31.09 16.18
C HIS A 23 -11.32 -31.05 16.91
N ARG A 24 -10.75 -29.85 17.03
CA ARG A 24 -9.57 -29.45 17.83
C ARG A 24 -8.18 -29.89 17.34
N GLN A 25 -7.58 -28.99 16.58
CA GLN A 25 -6.32 -28.40 17.05
C GLN A 25 -6.39 -26.87 16.89
N GLN A 26 -7.10 -26.24 17.84
CA GLN A 26 -6.84 -24.83 18.15
C GLN A 26 -5.47 -24.77 18.81
N GLY A 27 -4.42 -24.69 17.99
CA GLY A 27 -3.16 -24.10 18.39
C GLY A 27 -3.31 -22.58 18.31
N GLN A 28 -4.00 -21.98 19.29
CA GLN A 28 -3.81 -20.56 19.60
C GLN A 28 -2.39 -20.41 20.14
N GLY A 29 -1.44 -20.20 19.24
CA GLY A 29 -0.17 -19.59 19.58
C GLY A 29 -0.39 -18.07 19.67
N PRO A 30 -0.14 -17.43 20.82
CA PRO A 30 -0.08 -15.98 20.88
C PRO A 30 1.25 -15.55 20.27
N GLY A 31 1.26 -15.30 18.97
CA GLY A 31 2.51 -15.00 18.29
C GLY A 31 2.33 -14.71 16.81
N MET A 32 1.83 -13.52 16.50
CA MET A 32 2.37 -12.62 15.48
C MET A 32 1.57 -11.33 15.65
N GLY A 33 2.13 -10.39 16.41
CA GLY A 33 1.59 -9.05 16.52
C GLY A 33 1.40 -8.46 15.12
N HIS A 34 0.30 -7.74 14.95
CA HIS A 34 0.04 -6.76 13.91
C HIS A 34 1.19 -6.66 12.92
N GLY A 35 1.04 -7.35 11.79
CA GLY A 35 1.90 -7.13 10.66
C GLY A 35 1.89 -5.63 10.38
N ALA A 36 2.94 -4.95 10.80
CA ALA A 36 3.66 -4.05 9.93
C ALA A 36 4.08 -4.89 8.71
N GLY A 37 3.09 -5.29 7.92
CA GLY A 37 3.30 -5.94 6.64
C GLY A 37 4.19 -5.02 5.85
N MET A 38 5.00 -5.56 4.95
CA MET A 38 6.03 -4.91 4.13
C MET A 38 5.87 -3.41 3.79
N GLY A 39 4.67 -2.82 3.76
CA GLY A 39 4.44 -1.37 3.76
C GLY A 39 4.92 -0.58 4.99
N GLY A 40 5.01 -1.17 6.19
CA GLY A 40 5.48 -0.50 7.41
C GLY A 40 7.00 -0.28 7.46
N MET A 41 7.77 -1.20 6.88
CA MET A 41 9.24 -1.05 6.78
C MET A 41 9.68 -0.19 5.58
N MET A 42 8.83 -0.02 4.57
CA MET A 42 9.10 0.89 3.43
C MET A 42 8.69 2.35 3.71
N MET A 43 7.91 2.60 4.75
CA MET A 43 7.48 3.93 5.16
C MET A 43 8.28 4.38 6.39
N GLY A 44 9.60 4.50 6.27
CA GLY A 44 10.47 5.01 7.34
C GLY A 44 10.14 6.47 7.73
N PRO A 45 11.07 7.43 7.61
CA PRO A 45 10.75 8.85 7.83
C PRO A 45 9.55 9.37 7.00
N LEU A 46 9.21 8.71 5.88
CA LEU A 46 8.07 9.06 5.04
C LEU A 46 6.71 8.90 5.74
N ALA A 47 6.60 8.06 6.77
CA ALA A 47 5.35 7.89 7.50
C ALA A 47 4.87 9.18 8.18
N THR A 48 5.78 10.10 8.52
CA THR A 48 5.41 11.38 9.15
C THR A 48 4.67 12.32 8.19
N PHE A 49 4.78 12.11 6.88
CA PHE A 49 4.12 12.93 5.86
C PHE A 49 2.77 12.38 5.42
N ARG A 50 2.44 11.13 5.77
CA ARG A 50 1.16 10.50 5.43
C ARG A 50 -0.07 11.32 5.88
N PRO A 51 -0.08 11.94 7.07
CA PRO A 51 -1.19 12.80 7.50
C PRO A 51 -1.39 14.04 6.62
N PHE A 52 -0.36 14.46 5.88
CA PHE A 52 -0.40 15.58 4.95
C PHE A 52 -0.70 15.15 3.50
N GLU A 53 -0.91 13.86 3.22
CA GLU A 53 -1.33 13.46 1.87
C GLU A 53 -2.67 14.12 1.50
N PRO A 54 -2.86 14.56 0.24
CA PRO A 54 -4.08 15.26 -0.17
C PRO A 54 -5.37 14.52 0.19
N THR A 55 -5.41 13.20 0.02
CA THR A 55 -6.57 12.37 0.38
C THR A 55 -6.88 12.44 1.88
N ALA A 56 -5.85 12.33 2.73
CA ALA A 56 -6.03 12.37 4.19
C ALA A 56 -6.54 13.74 4.68
N LEU A 57 -6.08 14.83 4.05
CA LEU A 57 -6.54 16.18 4.38
C LEU A 57 -7.98 16.41 3.91
N LEU A 58 -8.35 15.94 2.72
CA LEU A 58 -9.71 16.03 2.18
C LEU A 58 -10.72 15.24 3.03
N GLU A 59 -10.34 14.07 3.53
CA GLU A 59 -11.17 13.27 4.46
C GLU A 59 -11.44 13.99 5.79
N GLN A 60 -10.62 14.99 6.12
CA GLN A 60 -10.70 15.77 7.35
C GLN A 60 -11.10 17.23 7.09
N ALA A 61 -11.64 17.53 5.91
CA ALA A 61 -11.88 18.91 5.46
C ALA A 61 -12.69 19.73 6.48
N ASP A 62 -13.79 19.18 6.98
CA ASP A 62 -14.65 19.86 7.96
C ASP A 62 -13.92 20.10 9.29
N ARG A 63 -13.12 19.12 9.74
CA ARG A 63 -12.36 19.23 11.00
C ARG A 63 -11.25 20.26 10.91
N LEU A 64 -10.59 20.33 9.76
CA LEU A 64 -9.53 21.30 9.48
C LEU A 64 -10.09 22.68 9.09
N GLY A 65 -11.40 22.80 8.89
CA GLY A 65 -12.03 24.03 8.42
C GLY A 65 -11.44 24.48 7.08
N LEU A 66 -11.22 23.55 6.16
CA LEU A 66 -10.70 23.87 4.84
C LEU A 66 -11.71 24.73 4.07
N ASP A 67 -11.25 25.82 3.47
CA ASP A 67 -12.09 26.62 2.58
C ASP A 67 -12.23 25.97 1.20
N GLU A 68 -13.13 26.51 0.37
CA GLU A 68 -13.40 25.99 -0.98
C GLU A 68 -12.16 26.02 -1.90
N GLU A 69 -11.28 27.02 -1.74
CA GLU A 69 -10.06 27.14 -2.54
C GLU A 69 -9.05 26.05 -2.15
N GLN A 70 -8.85 25.85 -0.84
CA GLN A 70 -8.00 24.79 -0.30
C GLN A 70 -8.50 23.41 -0.74
N VAL A 71 -9.81 23.15 -0.65
CA VAL A 71 -10.41 21.89 -1.12
C VAL A 71 -10.19 21.68 -2.61
N ALA A 72 -10.37 22.71 -3.44
CA ALA A 72 -10.14 22.62 -4.88
C ALA A 72 -8.67 22.31 -5.21
N ARG A 73 -7.72 22.98 -4.54
CA ARG A 73 -6.28 22.77 -4.74
C ARG A 73 -5.84 21.37 -4.29
N LEU A 74 -6.31 20.91 -3.14
CA LEU A 74 -6.01 19.58 -2.62
C LEU A 74 -6.61 18.48 -3.49
N THR A 75 -7.82 18.69 -4.02
CA THR A 75 -8.46 17.77 -4.98
C THR A 75 -7.64 17.66 -6.26
N ALA A 76 -7.21 18.79 -6.82
CA ALA A 76 -6.36 18.80 -8.01
C ALA A 76 -5.00 18.09 -7.78
N LEU A 77 -4.40 18.29 -6.60
CA LEU A 77 -3.17 17.58 -6.20
C LEU A 77 -3.41 16.08 -6.11
N ARG A 78 -4.47 15.63 -5.40
CA ARG A 78 -4.85 14.21 -5.31
C ARG A 78 -4.97 13.59 -6.68
N ASP A 79 -5.81 14.17 -7.54
CA ASP A 79 -6.11 13.59 -8.85
C ASP A 79 -4.87 13.53 -9.75
N SER A 80 -3.97 14.51 -9.64
CA SER A 80 -2.69 14.51 -10.36
C SER A 80 -1.76 13.40 -9.87
N THR A 81 -1.64 13.26 -8.56
CA THR A 81 -0.81 12.21 -7.95
C THR A 81 -1.34 10.82 -8.23
N GLU A 82 -2.66 10.61 -8.19
CA GLU A 82 -3.30 9.34 -8.53
C GLU A 82 -2.99 8.93 -9.96
N ARG A 83 -3.05 9.85 -10.93
CA ARG A 83 -2.66 9.55 -12.32
C ARG A 83 -1.19 9.14 -12.44
N HIS A 84 -0.28 9.80 -11.72
CA HIS A 84 1.14 9.42 -11.72
C HIS A 84 1.38 8.05 -11.07
N VAL A 85 0.69 7.77 -9.96
CA VAL A 85 0.77 6.48 -9.27
C VAL A 85 0.22 5.35 -10.15
N GLU A 86 -0.94 5.56 -10.77
CA GLU A 86 -1.57 4.57 -11.65
C GLU A 86 -0.70 4.27 -12.88
N ALA A 87 -0.12 5.30 -13.49
CA ALA A 87 0.80 5.14 -14.63
C ALA A 87 2.05 4.31 -14.27
N ALA A 88 2.52 4.37 -13.02
CA ALA A 88 3.66 3.59 -12.55
C ALA A 88 3.29 2.18 -12.07
N HIS A 89 2.01 1.92 -11.75
CA HIS A 89 1.57 0.62 -11.25
C HIS A 89 1.63 -0.48 -12.31
N ALA A 90 1.18 -0.22 -13.53
CA ALA A 90 1.20 -1.22 -14.60
C ALA A 90 2.62 -1.71 -14.96
N PRO A 91 3.62 -0.83 -15.15
CA PRO A 91 5.02 -1.24 -15.33
C PRO A 91 5.58 -2.02 -14.14
N ALA A 92 5.29 -1.60 -12.90
CA ALA A 92 5.75 -2.28 -11.70
C ALA A 92 5.21 -3.72 -11.61
N GLN A 93 3.94 -3.91 -11.95
CA GLN A 93 3.28 -5.23 -11.99
C GLN A 93 3.84 -6.09 -13.11
N ALA A 94 4.03 -5.53 -14.31
CA ALA A 94 4.62 -6.26 -15.44
C ALA A 94 6.04 -6.75 -15.12
N ALA A 95 6.85 -5.92 -14.48
CA ALA A 95 8.20 -6.29 -14.04
C ALA A 95 8.18 -7.45 -13.02
N MET A 96 7.27 -7.41 -12.03
CA MET A 96 7.12 -8.50 -11.05
C MET A 96 6.62 -9.80 -11.65
N GLN A 97 5.67 -9.74 -12.59
CA GLN A 97 5.19 -10.92 -13.31
C GLN A 97 6.27 -11.50 -14.22
N GLY A 98 7.05 -10.65 -14.89
CA GLY A 98 8.24 -11.05 -15.62
C GLY A 98 9.26 -11.76 -14.72
N MET A 99 9.56 -11.18 -13.56
CA MET A 99 10.54 -11.73 -12.63
C MET A 99 10.11 -13.09 -12.10
N ARG A 100 8.83 -13.26 -11.78
CA ARG A 100 8.27 -14.55 -11.37
C ARG A 100 8.49 -15.63 -12.43
N ARG A 101 8.20 -15.32 -13.70
CA ARG A 101 8.39 -16.26 -14.82
C ARG A 101 9.85 -16.65 -15.00
N GLU A 102 10.77 -15.70 -14.87
CA GLU A 102 12.21 -15.95 -15.00
C GLU A 102 12.74 -16.85 -13.86
N LEU A 103 12.25 -16.63 -12.64
CA LEU A 103 12.58 -17.46 -11.48
C LEU A 103 12.04 -18.90 -11.58
N GLU A 104 10.98 -19.13 -12.35
CA GLU A 104 10.35 -20.43 -12.56
C GLU A 104 10.96 -21.20 -13.77
N ALA A 105 11.89 -20.59 -14.51
CA ALA A 105 12.56 -21.23 -15.64
C ALA A 105 13.52 -22.35 -15.21
N GLU A 106 13.77 -23.32 -16.10
CA GLU A 106 14.70 -24.44 -15.85
C GLU A 106 16.13 -23.96 -15.54
N THR A 107 16.56 -22.88 -16.19
CA THR A 107 17.81 -22.17 -15.93
C THR A 107 17.53 -20.67 -15.87
N PRO A 108 17.27 -20.10 -14.67
CA PRO A 108 16.98 -18.68 -14.51
C PRO A 108 18.13 -17.77 -14.96
N ASP A 109 17.83 -16.75 -15.77
CA ASP A 109 18.79 -15.72 -16.14
C ASP A 109 18.89 -14.62 -15.06
N THR A 110 20.01 -14.63 -14.35
CA THR A 110 20.30 -13.66 -13.28
C THR A 110 20.36 -12.21 -13.77
N ALA A 111 20.77 -11.96 -15.02
CA ALA A 111 20.80 -10.61 -15.58
C ALA A 111 19.38 -10.08 -15.83
N THR A 112 18.50 -10.92 -16.39
CA THR A 112 17.09 -10.62 -16.59
C THR A 112 16.36 -10.39 -15.27
N ILE A 113 16.60 -11.23 -14.25
CA ILE A 113 16.04 -11.02 -12.90
C ILE A 113 16.46 -9.66 -12.33
N HIS A 114 17.75 -9.31 -12.43
CA HIS A 114 18.25 -8.02 -11.95
C HIS A 114 17.56 -6.84 -12.65
N GLN A 115 17.39 -6.89 -13.97
CA GLN A 115 16.68 -5.86 -14.74
C GLN A 115 15.22 -5.70 -14.29
N LEU A 116 14.50 -6.81 -14.12
CA LEU A 116 13.10 -6.80 -13.71
C LEU A 116 12.92 -6.29 -12.28
N LEU A 117 13.78 -6.72 -11.35
CA LEU A 117 13.78 -6.21 -9.99
C LEU A 117 14.08 -4.71 -9.95
N SER A 118 15.07 -4.25 -10.73
CA SER A 118 15.43 -2.82 -10.82
C SER A 118 14.26 -1.99 -11.35
N ALA A 119 13.61 -2.45 -12.42
CA ALA A 119 12.45 -1.78 -12.99
C ALA A 119 11.29 -1.68 -11.99
N HIS A 120 11.03 -2.76 -11.24
CA HIS A 120 10.03 -2.74 -10.18
C HIS A 120 10.38 -1.74 -9.07
N MET A 121 11.61 -1.77 -8.56
CA MET A 121 12.05 -0.84 -7.50
C MET A 121 12.00 0.62 -7.93
N ILE A 122 12.40 0.94 -9.16
CA ILE A 122 12.32 2.30 -9.73
C ILE A 122 10.87 2.76 -9.81
N ALA A 123 9.97 1.92 -10.34
CA ALA A 123 8.56 2.26 -10.43
C ALA A 123 7.94 2.48 -9.04
N MET A 124 8.26 1.62 -8.07
CA MET A 124 7.82 1.78 -6.68
C MET A 124 8.37 3.07 -6.05
N GLY A 125 9.65 3.37 -6.25
CA GLY A 125 10.28 4.60 -5.76
C GLY A 125 9.62 5.85 -6.33
N ASN A 126 9.35 5.87 -7.64
CA ASN A 126 8.66 6.99 -8.30
C ASN A 126 7.24 7.20 -7.74
N MET A 127 6.51 6.12 -7.44
CA MET A 127 5.19 6.23 -6.79
C MET A 127 5.28 6.84 -5.39
N GLN A 128 6.27 6.44 -4.59
CA GLN A 128 6.45 7.00 -3.25
C GLN A 128 6.91 8.46 -3.31
N TRP A 129 7.79 8.79 -4.25
CA TRP A 129 8.23 10.17 -4.48
C TRP A 129 7.07 11.08 -4.86
N ALA A 130 6.22 10.67 -5.80
CA ALA A 130 5.05 11.45 -6.21
C ALA A 130 4.07 11.70 -5.04
N ARG A 131 3.90 10.72 -4.14
CA ARG A 131 3.09 10.90 -2.92
C ARG A 131 3.73 11.88 -1.94
N LEU A 132 5.05 11.77 -1.71
CA LEU A 132 5.77 12.68 -0.83
C LEU A 132 5.72 14.12 -1.34
N GLU A 133 5.98 14.32 -2.63
CA GLU A 133 5.91 15.63 -3.28
C GLU A 133 4.51 16.24 -3.11
N ALA A 134 3.46 15.45 -3.35
CA ALA A 134 2.09 15.88 -3.13
C ALA A 134 1.79 16.24 -1.68
N ALA A 135 2.28 15.47 -0.71
CA ALA A 135 2.11 15.76 0.72
C ALA A 135 2.85 17.04 1.14
N LEU A 136 4.06 17.28 0.60
CA LEU A 136 4.80 18.52 0.84
C LEU A 136 4.06 19.74 0.28
N THR A 137 3.57 19.66 -0.96
CA THR A 137 2.78 20.75 -1.56
C THR A 137 1.45 20.94 -0.84
N ALA A 138 0.78 19.86 -0.44
CA ALA A 138 -0.47 19.94 0.30
C ALA A 138 -0.29 20.61 1.67
N ARG A 139 0.82 20.36 2.36
CA ARG A 139 1.17 21.06 3.60
C ARG A 139 1.27 22.57 3.40
N GLU A 140 1.72 23.04 2.25
CA GLU A 140 1.79 24.49 1.91
C GLU A 140 0.43 25.11 1.59
N VAL A 141 -0.59 24.30 1.27
CA VAL A 141 -1.97 24.78 1.09
C VAL A 141 -2.63 25.14 2.43
N LEU A 142 -2.20 24.49 3.50
CA LEU A 142 -2.75 24.67 4.84
C LEU A 142 -2.23 25.95 5.51
N THR A 143 -3.07 26.54 6.36
CA THR A 143 -2.64 27.57 7.31
C THR A 143 -1.79 26.98 8.43
N ASP A 144 -1.10 27.84 9.18
CA ASP A 144 -0.28 27.41 10.33
C ASP A 144 -1.10 26.63 11.36
N ASP A 145 -2.30 27.11 11.71
CA ASP A 145 -3.19 26.45 12.67
C ASP A 145 -3.68 25.08 12.17
N GLN A 146 -3.99 24.98 10.88
CA GLN A 146 -4.35 23.71 10.24
C GLN A 146 -3.19 22.71 10.28
N ARG A 147 -1.96 23.16 10.00
CA ARG A 147 -0.76 22.30 10.08
C ARG A 147 -0.53 21.79 11.50
N THR A 148 -0.65 22.65 12.52
CA THR A 148 -0.54 22.22 13.92
C THR A 148 -1.61 21.18 14.28
N THR A 149 -2.85 21.35 13.81
CA THR A 149 -3.93 20.38 14.05
C THR A 149 -3.61 19.01 13.46
N VAL A 150 -3.04 18.96 12.25
CA VAL A 150 -2.60 17.72 11.60
C VAL A 150 -1.45 17.06 12.38
N GLU A 151 -0.45 17.84 12.81
CA GLU A 151 0.72 17.36 13.56
C GLU A 151 0.32 16.80 14.94
N ASP A 152 -0.56 17.49 15.66
CA ASP A 152 -1.03 17.07 16.99
C ASP A 152 -1.81 15.75 16.92
N THR A 153 -2.72 15.61 15.95
CA THR A 153 -3.49 14.37 15.75
C THR A 153 -2.59 13.19 15.39
N SER A 154 -1.48 13.46 14.70
CA SER A 154 -0.50 12.43 14.32
C SER A 154 0.30 11.94 15.52
N SER A 155 0.50 12.78 16.54
CA SER A 155 1.21 12.45 17.77
C SER A 155 0.41 11.58 18.75
N ASP A 156 -0.93 11.59 18.64
CA ASP A 156 -1.86 10.80 19.46
C ASP A 156 -2.06 9.35 18.96
N THR A 157 -1.46 8.99 17.82
CA THR A 157 -1.52 7.61 17.30
C THR A 157 -0.66 6.66 18.17
N PRO A 158 -1.13 5.45 18.55
CA PRO A 158 -0.38 4.51 19.40
C PRO A 158 0.94 4.09 18.75
N GLY A 159 2.00 4.83 19.07
CA GLY A 159 3.33 4.75 18.43
C GLY A 159 4.16 6.03 18.61
N GLY A 160 3.50 7.19 18.79
CA GLY A 160 4.15 8.50 19.01
C GLY A 160 4.43 8.88 20.47
N MET A 161 3.98 8.09 21.45
CA MET A 161 4.05 8.42 22.89
C MET A 161 5.47 8.45 23.51
N GLN A 162 6.55 8.38 22.73
CA GLN A 162 7.91 8.34 23.27
C GLN A 162 8.62 9.69 23.43
N HIS A 163 8.04 10.81 22.99
CA HIS A 163 8.71 12.12 23.08
C HIS A 163 8.10 13.17 24.02
N ARG A 164 7.05 12.85 24.79
CA ARG A 164 6.47 13.81 25.75
C ARG A 164 6.80 13.45 27.20
N HIS A 165 8.08 13.43 27.54
CA HIS A 165 8.49 13.63 28.93
C HIS A 165 9.69 14.56 29.05
N ARG A 166 9.47 15.58 29.89
CA ARG A 166 10.45 16.37 30.68
C ARG A 166 10.79 17.75 30.13
N GLY A 167 10.01 18.73 30.58
CA GLY A 167 10.39 20.14 30.51
C GLY A 167 9.36 21.09 31.12
N GLY A 168 8.74 20.74 32.26
CA GLY A 168 7.72 21.59 32.89
C GLY A 168 7.77 21.54 34.41
N ARG A 169 8.38 22.59 34.98
CA ARG A 169 8.38 23.06 36.37
C ARG A 169 9.19 22.27 37.39
N GLU A 170 10.20 22.93 37.95
CA GLU A 170 10.14 23.39 39.34
C GLU A 170 10.99 24.67 39.50
N ARG A 171 10.74 25.35 40.63
CA ARG A 171 10.94 26.77 40.94
C ARG A 171 12.38 27.28 40.86
#